data_AF-A0A383A6N4-F1
#
_entry.id   AF-A0A383A6N4-F1
#
_cell.length_a   1.000
_cell.length_b   1.000
_cell.length_c   1.000
_cell.angle_alpha   90.00
_cell.angle_beta   90.00
_cell.angle_gamma   90.00
#
_symmetry.space_group_name_H-M   'P 1'
#
loop_
_entity.id
_entity.type
_entity.pdbx_description
1 polymer ?
#
loop_
_entity_poly.entity_id
_entity_poly.type
_entity_poly.pdbx_seq_one_letter_code
_entity_poly.pdbx_strand_id
1 'polypeptide(L)'
;MYTPARNQINYNQFQLYGLIFLRVLIGWHFLYEGISKITNPYWSSAAFLMESKWIFSDWAQSILASPSAVAAADFLNMWGLTAIGLGLICGCFARWAGIAGIILLGIYYLTNPPFLELEYSMPAEGSYMIVNKNLIEMCALYVLTVFPT
;
A
#
# COMPACT_ATOMS: atom_id res chain seq x y z
N MET A 1 -25.40 -28.41 17.99
CA MET A 1 -24.29 -27.62 17.42
C MET A 1 -24.89 -26.70 16.37
N TYR A 2 -25.13 -25.43 16.72
CA TYR A 2 -25.69 -24.44 15.80
C TYR A 2 -24.57 -23.91 14.90
N THR A 3 -24.58 -24.27 13.63
CA THR A 3 -23.74 -23.61 12.63
C THR A 3 -24.47 -22.32 12.22
N PRO A 4 -23.96 -21.11 12.54
CA PRO A 4 -24.60 -19.90 12.07
C PRO A 4 -24.58 -19.90 10.54
N ALA A 5 -25.75 -19.68 9.93
CA ALA A 5 -25.86 -19.53 8.49
C ALA A 5 -24.95 -18.38 8.05
N ARG A 6 -23.99 -18.64 7.16
CA ARG A 6 -23.25 -17.57 6.49
C ARG A 6 -24.27 -16.76 5.68
N ASN A 7 -24.51 -15.52 6.06
CA ASN A 7 -25.24 -14.58 5.20
C ASN A 7 -24.51 -14.49 3.86
N GLN A 8 -25.12 -15.06 2.82
CA GLN A 8 -24.65 -14.98 1.45
C GLN A 8 -24.91 -13.54 0.97
N ILE A 9 -23.86 -12.74 0.80
CA ILE A 9 -24.03 -11.40 0.22
C ILE A 9 -24.35 -11.60 -1.26
N ASN A 10 -25.56 -11.22 -1.66
CA ASN A 10 -26.03 -11.34 -3.04
C ASN A 10 -25.74 -10.03 -3.77
N TYR A 11 -24.73 -10.03 -4.65
CA TYR A 11 -24.35 -8.86 -5.43
C TYR A 11 -25.14 -8.80 -6.75
N ASN A 12 -25.53 -7.59 -7.16
CA ASN A 12 -25.91 -7.37 -8.56
C ASN A 12 -24.65 -7.48 -9.44
N GLN A 13 -24.79 -7.94 -10.68
CA GLN A 13 -23.71 -8.07 -11.66
C GLN A 13 -22.89 -6.78 -11.79
N PHE A 14 -23.54 -5.62 -11.82
CA PHE A 14 -22.83 -4.32 -11.86
C PHE A 14 -21.98 -4.05 -10.62
N GLN A 15 -22.45 -4.43 -9.42
CA GLN A 15 -21.68 -4.27 -8.18
C GLN A 15 -20.46 -5.18 -8.19
N LEU A 16 -20.63 -6.44 -8.61
CA LEU A 16 -19.54 -7.39 -8.71
C LEU A 16 -18.48 -6.93 -9.72
N TYR A 17 -18.88 -6.54 -10.93
CA TYR A 17 -17.95 -6.05 -11.95
C TYR A 17 -17.25 -4.77 -11.52
N GLY A 18 -17.94 -3.86 -10.83
CA GLY A 18 -17.33 -2.65 -10.29
C GLY A 18 -16.24 -2.95 -9.26
N LEU A 19 -16.49 -3.90 -8.35
CA LEU A 19 -15.51 -4.29 -7.34
C LEU A 19 -14.31 -5.06 -7.95
N ILE A 20 -14.55 -5.95 -8.92
CA ILE A 20 -13.47 -6.62 -9.65
C ILE A 20 -12.61 -5.61 -10.41
N PHE A 21 -13.23 -4.65 -11.09
CA PHE A 21 -12.52 -3.60 -11.80
C PHE A 21 -11.67 -2.74 -10.86
N LEU A 22 -12.23 -2.32 -9.72
CA LEU A 22 -11.50 -1.59 -8.69
C LEU A 22 -10.30 -2.40 -8.17
N ARG A 23 -10.47 -3.70 -7.93
CA ARG A 23 -9.39 -4.60 -7.50
C ARG A 23 -8.26 -4.65 -8.52
N VAL A 24 -8.60 -4.80 -9.80
CA VAL A 24 -7.60 -4.85 -10.88
C VAL A 24 -6.88 -3.51 -11.01
N LEU A 25 -7.57 -2.38 -10.88
CA LEU A 25 -6.94 -1.06 -10.91
C LEU A 25 -5.96 -0.83 -9.76
N ILE A 26 -6.35 -1.18 -8.53
CA ILE A 26 -5.44 -1.06 -7.39
C ILE A 26 -4.27 -2.04 -7.54
N GLY A 27 -4.54 -3.28 -7.96
CA GLY A 27 -3.50 -4.26 -8.23
C GLY A 27 -2.51 -3.79 -9.29
N TRP A 28 -3.00 -3.15 -10.36
CA TRP A 28 -2.17 -2.53 -11.39
C TRP A 28 -1.28 -1.42 -10.82
N HIS A 29 -1.84 -0.54 -9.97
CA HIS A 29 -1.08 0.54 -9.35
C HIS A 29 0.08 0.00 -8.49
N PHE A 30 -0.20 -0.95 -7.59
CA PHE A 30 0.83 -1.62 -6.78
C PHE A 30 1.89 -2.31 -7.65
N LEU A 31 1.45 -3.00 -8.70
CA LEU A 31 2.36 -3.70 -9.61
C LEU A 31 3.28 -2.73 -10.34
N TYR A 32 2.73 -1.65 -10.88
CA TYR A 32 3.49 -0.60 -11.55
C TYR A 32 4.49 0.06 -10.60
N GLU A 33 4.06 0.40 -9.39
CA GLU A 33 4.91 0.98 -8.35
C GLU A 33 6.04 0.04 -7.92
N GLY A 34 5.82 -1.27 -7.88
CA GLY A 34 6.86 -2.25 -7.59
C GLY A 34 7.84 -2.42 -8.76
N ILE A 35 7.32 -2.62 -9.97
CA ILE A 35 8.14 -2.82 -11.17
C ILE A 35 9.00 -1.58 -11.45
N SER A 36 8.45 -0.37 -11.34
CA SER A 36 9.20 0.86 -11.59
C SER A 36 10.43 0.98 -10.69
N LYS A 37 10.32 0.54 -9.42
CA LYS A 37 11.42 0.50 -8.45
C LYS A 37 12.43 -0.60 -8.75
N ILE A 38 11.98 -1.79 -9.16
CA ILE A 38 12.86 -2.89 -9.58
C ILE A 38 13.67 -2.50 -10.83
N THR A 39 13.04 -1.81 -11.78
CA THR A 39 13.67 -1.43 -13.05
C THR A 39 14.54 -0.18 -12.95
N ASN A 40 14.50 0.55 -11.84
CA ASN A 40 15.29 1.75 -11.63
C ASN A 40 16.49 1.44 -10.71
N PRO A 41 17.72 1.29 -11.24
CA PRO A 41 18.90 0.97 -10.45
C PRO A 41 19.28 2.03 -9.42
N TYR A 42 18.74 3.24 -9.56
CA TYR A 42 19.01 4.37 -8.67
C TYR A 42 17.93 4.57 -7.60
N TRP A 43 16.85 3.79 -7.62
CA TRP A 43 15.81 3.92 -6.62
C TRP A 43 16.25 3.32 -5.28
N SER A 44 15.96 4.03 -4.19
CA SER A 44 16.11 3.55 -2.82
C SER A 44 15.05 4.18 -1.92
N SER A 45 14.63 3.45 -0.90
CA SER A 45 13.76 3.93 0.18
C SER A 45 14.44 4.94 1.11
N ALA A 46 15.77 5.09 1.03
CA ALA A 46 16.52 6.03 1.87
C ALA A 46 15.97 7.46 1.81
N ALA A 47 15.65 7.95 0.60
CA ALA A 47 15.07 9.28 0.43
C ALA A 47 13.70 9.42 1.11
N PHE A 48 12.88 8.36 1.06
CA PHE A 48 11.59 8.32 1.74
C PHE A 48 11.74 8.25 3.26
N LEU A 49 12.71 7.49 3.77
CA LEU A 49 12.98 7.35 5.20
C LEU A 49 13.58 8.61 5.83
N MET A 50 14.41 9.36 5.09
CA MET A 50 15.00 10.62 5.57
C MET A 50 13.95 11.70 5.84
N GLU A 51 12.82 11.64 5.14
CA GLU A 51 11.70 12.56 5.33
C GLU A 51 10.83 12.23 6.55
N SER A 52 11.08 11.09 7.23
CA SER A 52 10.25 10.68 8.37
C SER A 52 10.51 11.55 9.59
N LYS A 53 9.57 12.46 9.87
CA LYS A 53 9.68 13.50 10.91
C LYS A 53 8.81 13.25 12.15
N TRP A 54 8.01 12.19 12.16
CA TRP A 54 7.03 11.93 13.21
C TRP A 54 7.42 10.72 14.10
N ILE A 55 6.45 9.99 14.66
CA ILE A 55 6.69 8.87 15.60
C ILE A 55 7.61 7.76 15.06
N PHE A 56 7.78 7.67 13.75
CA PHE A 56 8.64 6.69 13.08
C PHE A 56 10.02 7.25 12.72
N SER A 57 10.36 8.47 13.14
CA SER A 57 11.66 9.09 12.85
C SER A 57 12.82 8.25 13.38
N ASP A 58 12.79 7.84 14.65
CA ASP A 58 13.87 7.02 15.25
C ASP A 58 14.00 5.65 14.56
N TRP A 59 12.86 5.04 14.20
CA TRP A 59 12.85 3.78 13.46
C TRP A 59 13.45 3.95 12.05
N ALA A 60 13.07 5.01 11.33
CA ALA A 60 13.59 5.32 10.00
C ALA A 60 15.09 5.63 10.06
N GLN A 61 15.54 6.39 11.06
CA GLN A 61 16.96 6.67 11.30
C GLN A 61 17.73 5.38 11.64
N SER A 62 17.15 4.43 12.38
CA SER A 62 17.79 3.14 12.66
C SER A 62 18.03 2.32 11.39
N ILE A 63 17.12 2.40 10.42
CA ILE A 63 17.29 1.75 9.10
C ILE A 63 18.36 2.49 8.29
N LEU A 64 18.31 3.82 8.24
CA LEU A 64 19.28 4.65 7.52
C LEU A 64 20.72 4.51 8.06
N ALA A 65 20.89 4.20 9.35
CA ALA A 65 22.19 4.00 9.98
C ALA A 65 22.95 2.78 9.43
N SER A 66 22.26 1.84 8.75
CA SER A 66 22.87 0.61 8.24
C SER A 66 22.55 0.42 6.75
N PRO A 67 23.56 0.44 5.85
CA PRO A 67 23.35 0.18 4.43
C PRO A 67 22.67 -1.17 4.14
N SER A 68 22.93 -2.19 4.95
CA SER A 68 22.26 -3.49 4.82
C SER A 68 20.78 -3.44 5.21
N ALA A 69 20.40 -2.61 6.19
CA ALA A 69 19.00 -2.45 6.58
C ALA A 69 18.22 -1.69 5.51
N VAL A 70 18.81 -0.64 4.92
CA VAL A 70 18.24 0.05 3.75
C VAL A 70 18.06 -0.90 2.58
N ALA A 71 19.07 -1.72 2.25
CA ALA A 71 18.96 -2.70 1.16
C ALA A 71 17.86 -3.75 1.41
N ALA A 72 17.68 -4.18 2.66
CA ALA A 72 16.59 -5.08 3.03
C ALA A 72 15.22 -4.39 2.89
N ALA A 73 15.10 -3.14 3.33
CA ALA A 73 13.89 -2.34 3.16
C ALA A 73 13.55 -2.14 1.67
N ASP A 74 14.56 -1.81 0.85
CA ASP A 74 14.41 -1.66 -0.60
C ASP A 74 13.90 -2.93 -1.26
N PHE A 75 14.54 -4.07 -0.94
CA PHE A 75 14.14 -5.37 -1.45
C PHE A 75 12.69 -5.72 -1.05
N LEU A 76 12.35 -5.59 0.23
CA LEU A 76 11.01 -5.87 0.73
C LEU A 76 9.97 -4.95 0.09
N ASN A 77 10.32 -3.68 -0.12
CA ASN A 77 9.43 -2.70 -0.70
C ASN A 77 9.12 -2.99 -2.17
N MET A 78 10.17 -3.18 -2.97
CA MET A 78 10.08 -3.50 -4.39
C MET A 78 9.25 -4.76 -4.63
N TRP A 79 9.67 -5.87 -4.01
CA TRP A 79 9.03 -7.17 -4.23
C TRP A 79 7.69 -7.30 -3.52
N GLY A 80 7.52 -6.63 -2.38
CA GLY A 80 6.25 -6.57 -1.67
C GLY A 80 5.17 -5.91 -2.52
N LEU A 81 5.44 -4.73 -3.07
CA LEU A 81 4.52 -4.02 -3.97
C LEU A 81 4.16 -4.88 -5.19
N THR A 82 5.16 -5.48 -5.85
CA THR A 82 4.95 -6.35 -7.01
C THR A 82 4.12 -7.57 -6.66
N ALA A 83 4.41 -8.27 -5.56
CA ALA A 83 3.69 -9.47 -5.15
C ALA A 83 2.24 -9.16 -4.76
N ILE A 84 1.99 -8.04 -4.06
CA ILE A 84 0.64 -7.58 -3.72
C ILE A 84 -0.14 -7.25 -4.99
N GLY A 85 0.47 -6.49 -5.92
CA GLY A 85 -0.14 -6.14 -7.19
C GLY A 85 -0.56 -7.36 -8.01
N LEU A 86 0.35 -8.34 -8.16
CA LEU A 86 0.04 -9.61 -8.82
C LEU A 86 -1.06 -10.39 -8.09
N GLY A 87 -1.02 -10.47 -6.76
CA GLY A 87 -2.02 -11.17 -5.96
C GLY A 87 -3.43 -10.58 -6.10
N LEU A 88 -3.54 -9.25 -6.22
CA LEU A 88 -4.80 -8.54 -6.45
C LEU A 88 -5.33 -8.75 -7.88
N ILE A 89 -4.46 -8.69 -8.89
CA ILE A 89 -4.85 -8.89 -10.30
C ILE A 89 -5.28 -10.33 -10.55
N CYS A 90 -4.50 -11.31 -10.09
CA CYS A 90 -4.78 -12.74 -10.28
C CYS A 90 -6.02 -13.21 -9.49
N GLY A 91 -6.41 -12.51 -8.43
CA GLY A 91 -7.61 -12.81 -7.64
C GLY A 91 -7.51 -14.02 -6.70
N CYS A 92 -6.55 -14.93 -6.90
CA CYS A 92 -6.40 -16.18 -6.14
C CYS A 92 -6.03 -15.98 -4.65
N PHE A 93 -5.45 -14.83 -4.29
CA PHE A 93 -5.13 -14.47 -2.90
C PHE A 93 -5.57 -13.05 -2.55
N ALA A 94 -6.61 -12.53 -3.21
CA ALA A 94 -7.03 -11.13 -3.12
C ALA A 94 -7.23 -10.63 -1.68
N ARG A 95 -7.77 -11.45 -0.79
CA ARG A 95 -7.97 -11.06 0.63
C ARG A 95 -6.65 -10.85 1.36
N TRP A 96 -5.71 -11.78 1.22
CA TRP A 96 -4.40 -11.70 1.87
C TRP A 96 -3.53 -10.62 1.23
N ALA A 97 -3.56 -10.51 -0.09
CA ALA A 97 -2.89 -9.43 -0.82
C ALA A 97 -3.45 -8.06 -0.41
N GLY A 98 -4.77 -7.94 -0.25
CA GLY A 98 -5.41 -6.71 0.23
C GLY A 98 -4.98 -6.34 1.65
N ILE A 99 -4.94 -7.29 2.59
CA ILE A 99 -4.45 -7.06 3.96
C ILE A 99 -2.98 -6.60 3.94
N ALA A 100 -2.12 -7.28 3.17
CA ALA A 100 -0.72 -6.90 3.02
C ALA A 100 -0.57 -5.49 2.41
N GLY A 101 -1.39 -5.14 1.40
CA GLY A 101 -1.43 -3.81 0.81
C GLY A 101 -1.86 -2.72 1.79
N ILE A 102 -2.87 -2.99 2.64
CA ILE A 102 -3.31 -2.06 3.69
C ILE A 102 -2.17 -1.82 4.69
N ILE A 103 -1.49 -2.87 5.14
CA ILE A 103 -0.37 -2.75 6.08
C ILE A 103 0.76 -1.93 5.46
N LEU A 104 1.15 -2.23 4.22
CA LEU A 104 2.24 -1.54 3.54
C LEU A 104 1.96 -0.05 3.34
N LEU A 105 0.77 0.29 2.82
CA LEU A 105 0.36 1.69 2.68
C LEU A 105 0.22 2.39 4.04
N GLY A 106 -0.17 1.64 5.09
CA GLY A 106 -0.23 2.15 6.45
C GLY A 106 1.14 2.55 6.96
N ILE A 107 2.17 1.72 6.71
CA ILE A 107 3.56 2.05 7.01
C ILE A 107 3.97 3.32 6.26
N TYR A 108 3.65 3.46 4.96
CA TYR A 108 3.98 4.67 4.21
C TYR A 108 3.31 5.92 4.77
N TYR A 109 2.00 5.84 5.03
CA TYR A 109 1.24 6.96 5.57
C TYR A 109 1.76 7.39 6.94
N LEU A 110 2.11 6.44 7.80
CA LEU A 110 2.63 6.73 9.13
C LEU A 110 4.08 7.22 9.13
N THR A 111 4.90 6.77 8.18
CA THR A 111 6.29 7.21 8.04
C THR A 111 6.35 8.68 7.62
N ASN A 112 5.50 9.07 6.66
CA ASN A 112 5.43 10.43 6.12
C ASN A 112 3.97 10.91 6.07
N PRO A 113 3.39 11.29 7.22
CA PRO A 113 1.99 11.74 7.28
C PRO A 113 1.85 13.11 6.61
N PRO A 114 0.79 13.35 5.81
CA PRO A 114 0.62 14.58 5.03
C PRO A 114 0.18 15.79 5.89
N PHE A 115 0.74 15.97 7.08
CA PHE A 115 0.39 17.06 7.98
C PHE A 115 0.95 18.40 7.49
N LEU A 116 0.13 19.45 7.60
CA LEU A 116 0.47 20.81 7.15
C LEU A 116 1.71 21.41 7.85
N GLU A 117 2.08 20.88 9.01
CA GLU A 117 3.21 21.35 9.82
C GLU A 117 4.55 20.68 9.42
N LEU A 118 4.52 19.71 8.52
CA LEU A 118 5.71 18.98 8.06
C LEU A 118 6.06 19.39 6.63
N GLU A 119 7.11 20.21 6.49
CA GLU A 119 7.66 20.54 5.16
C GLU A 119 8.46 19.35 4.64
N TYR A 120 8.13 18.83 3.46
CA TYR A 120 8.86 17.73 2.83
C TYR A 120 9.75 18.26 1.70
N SER A 121 10.97 17.70 1.57
CA SER A 121 11.90 18.16 0.52
C SER A 121 11.50 17.73 -0.89
N MET A 122 10.70 16.66 -1.00
CA MET A 122 10.12 16.22 -2.27
C MET A 122 8.81 16.95 -2.55
N PRO A 123 8.57 17.41 -3.80
CA PRO A 123 7.30 18.02 -4.16
C PRO A 123 6.15 17.08 -3.85
N ALA A 124 5.21 17.52 -3.01
CA ALA A 124 3.98 16.77 -2.81
C ALA A 124 3.22 16.70 -4.15
N GLU A 125 2.73 15.52 -4.51
CA GLU A 125 1.94 15.31 -5.74
C GLU A 125 0.62 16.11 -5.76
N GLY A 126 0.27 16.78 -4.65
CA GLY A 126 -0.85 17.69 -4.52
C GLY A 126 -0.87 18.40 -3.17
N SER A 127 -1.90 19.21 -2.95
CA SER A 127 -2.16 19.82 -1.63
C SER A 127 -2.95 18.84 -0.77
N TYR A 128 -2.23 18.09 0.07
CA TYR A 128 -2.82 17.13 1.01
C TYR A 128 -2.81 17.71 2.43
N MET A 129 -3.88 17.47 3.20
CA MET A 129 -3.96 17.85 4.62
C MET A 129 -3.91 16.64 5.56
N ILE A 130 -4.75 15.65 5.30
CA ILE A 130 -4.87 14.42 6.09
C ILE A 130 -5.13 13.26 5.13
N VAL A 131 -6.06 13.45 4.20
CA VAL A 131 -6.36 12.43 3.18
C VAL A 131 -5.41 12.58 1.99
N ASN A 132 -4.53 11.60 1.80
CA ASN A 132 -3.67 11.47 0.61
C ASN A 132 -4.04 10.22 -0.21
N LYS A 133 -3.35 10.00 -1.34
CA LYS A 133 -3.59 8.84 -2.22
C LYS A 133 -3.47 7.51 -1.47
N ASN A 134 -2.47 7.37 -0.60
CA ASN A 134 -2.24 6.14 0.16
C ASN A 134 -3.43 5.84 1.08
N LEU A 135 -4.00 6.85 1.75
CA LEU A 135 -5.17 6.66 2.60
C LEU A 135 -6.41 6.26 1.81
N ILE A 136 -6.63 6.87 0.64
CA ILE A 136 -7.76 6.51 -0.23
C ILE A 136 -7.61 5.06 -0.71
N GLU A 137 -6.43 4.66 -1.17
CA GLU A 137 -6.15 3.29 -1.61
C GLU A 137 -6.27 2.27 -0.48
N MET A 138 -5.83 2.61 0.74
CA MET A 138 -6.04 1.77 1.94
C MET A 138 -7.52 1.53 2.21
N CYS A 139 -8.34 2.59 2.19
CA CYS A 139 -9.77 2.48 2.41
C CYS A 139 -10.43 1.64 1.30
N ALA A 140 -10.02 1.80 0.05
CA ALA A 140 -10.53 1.00 -1.06
C ALA A 140 -10.12 -0.48 -0.95
N LEU A 141 -8.88 -0.77 -0.56
CA LEU A 141 -8.44 -2.13 -0.27
C LEU A 141 -9.20 -2.73 0.91
N TYR A 142 -9.46 -1.97 1.97
CA TYR A 142 -10.28 -2.41 3.09
C TYR A 142 -11.65 -2.87 2.61
N VAL A 143 -12.33 -2.09 1.75
CA VAL A 143 -13.58 -2.50 1.11
C VAL A 143 -13.39 -3.81 0.34
N LEU A 144 -12.37 -3.94 -0.51
CA LEU A 144 -12.11 -5.18 -1.25
C LEU A 144 -11.76 -6.40 -0.38
N THR A 145 -11.26 -6.21 0.83
CA THR A 145 -11.01 -7.32 1.77
C THR A 145 -12.26 -7.79 2.51
N VAL A 146 -13.24 -6.90 2.69
CA VAL A 146 -14.51 -7.17 3.37
C VAL A 146 -15.55 -7.72 2.40
N PHE A 147 -15.61 -7.19 1.17
CA PHE A 147 -16.52 -7.62 0.12
C PHE A 147 -15.82 -8.65 -0.78
N PRO A 148 -16.31 -9.90 -0.90
CA PRO A 148 -15.72 -10.88 -1.80
C PRO A 148 -15.88 -10.46 -3.27
N THR A 149 -14.79 -10.58 -4.01
CA THR A 149 -14.65 -10.22 -5.44
C THR A 149 -13.83 -11.28 -6.15
#